data_AF-A0A3D3L0S0-F1
#
_entry.id   AF-A0A3D3L0S0-F1
#
_cell.length_a   1.000
_cell.length_b   1.000
_cell.length_c   1.000
_cell.angle_alpha   90.00
_cell.angle_beta   90.00
_cell.angle_gamma   90.00
#
_symmetry.space_group_name_H-M   'P 1'
#
loop_
_entity.id
_entity.type
_entity.pdbx_description
1 polymer ?
#
loop_
_entity_poly.entity_id
_entity_poly.type
_entity_poly.pdbx_seq_one_letter_code
_entity_poly.pdbx_strand_id
1 'polypeptide(L)'
;MNTRRFSIRTLLLGNTAVILVISGILFLFSDFLGVFELKTVDGRFHFRNILNKNPVFSGEIIHINIDNLSRQSSGLDIWPKRYYADLISNLSSGDPEVIVQDIMFVRSLDTLGNQALADAVVKAGNIISPYLLQFHEAETALSLEERELINDVFGFDLNPTVETGNIPSAKDYHYVPLLDLA
;
A
#
# COMPACT_ATOMS: atom_id res chain seq x y z
N MET A 1 -38.01 54.33 -7.67
CA MET A 1 -37.32 53.04 -7.45
C MET A 1 -36.86 52.97 -6.00
N ASN A 2 -37.51 52.15 -5.17
CA ASN A 2 -37.11 51.95 -3.77
C ASN A 2 -35.94 50.96 -3.72
N THR A 3 -34.72 51.44 -3.50
CA THR A 3 -33.57 50.59 -3.27
C THR A 3 -33.65 50.04 -1.85
N ARG A 4 -34.20 48.82 -1.69
CA ARG A 4 -34.12 48.09 -0.42
C ARG A 4 -32.65 47.80 -0.14
N ARG A 5 -32.04 48.55 0.78
CA ARG A 5 -30.68 48.30 1.27
C ARG A 5 -30.78 47.20 2.32
N PHE A 6 -30.20 46.03 2.03
CA PHE A 6 -30.08 44.96 3.03
C PHE A 6 -29.13 45.40 4.15
N SER A 7 -29.52 45.12 5.39
CA SER A 7 -28.64 45.37 6.53
C SER A 7 -27.49 44.37 6.53
N ILE A 8 -26.29 44.84 6.87
CA ILE A 8 -25.07 43.99 6.97
C ILE A 8 -25.33 42.79 7.88
N ARG A 9 -26.14 42.94 8.93
CA ARG A 9 -26.50 41.84 9.84
C ARG A 9 -27.32 40.74 9.16
N THR A 10 -28.25 41.11 8.27
CA THR A 10 -29.06 40.14 7.53
C THR A 10 -28.21 39.38 6.51
N LEU A 11 -27.24 40.06 5.90
CA LEU A 11 -26.30 39.43 4.98
C LEU A 11 -25.34 38.48 5.68
N LEU A 12 -24.83 38.85 6.87
CA LEU A 12 -23.99 37.97 7.69
C LEU A 12 -24.76 36.74 8.17
N LEU A 13 -25.97 36.91 8.73
CA LEU A 13 -26.80 35.78 9.18
C LEU A 13 -27.16 34.83 8.04
N GLY A 14 -27.49 35.36 6.85
CA GLY A 14 -27.75 34.57 5.67
C GLY A 14 -26.54 33.73 5.24
N ASN A 15 -25.36 34.34 5.17
CA ASN A 15 -24.12 33.63 4.83
C ASN A 15 -23.75 32.57 5.88
N THR A 16 -23.87 32.89 7.17
CA THR A 16 -23.62 31.92 8.23
C THR A 16 -24.57 30.72 8.11
N ALA A 17 -25.86 30.94 7.84
CA ALA A 17 -26.81 29.86 7.65
C ALA A 17 -26.47 28.98 6.44
N VAL A 18 -26.09 29.58 5.31
CA VAL A 18 -25.66 28.84 4.12
C VAL A 18 -24.40 28.00 4.41
N ILE A 19 -23.40 28.57 5.09
CA ILE A 19 -22.18 27.86 5.47
C ILE A 19 -22.54 26.66 6.35
N LEU A 20 -23.37 26.85 7.39
CA LEU A 20 -23.75 25.76 8.29
C LEU A 20 -24.51 24.64 7.57
N VAL A 21 -25.38 24.99 6.62
CA VAL A 21 -26.11 24.00 5.81
C VAL A 21 -25.15 23.22 4.91
N ILE A 22 -24.25 23.91 4.21
CA ILE A 22 -23.26 23.25 3.34
C ILE A 22 -22.33 22.38 4.18
N SER A 23 -21.78 22.89 5.29
CA SER A 23 -20.94 22.12 6.20
C SER A 23 -21.67 20.92 6.79
N GLY A 24 -22.95 21.05 7.14
CA GLY A 24 -23.78 19.95 7.60
C GLY A 24 -23.97 18.87 6.53
N ILE A 25 -24.19 19.26 5.27
CA ILE A 25 -24.29 18.32 4.14
C ILE A 25 -22.94 17.63 3.91
N LEU A 26 -21.83 18.37 3.86
CA LEU A 26 -20.50 17.78 3.67
C LEU A 26 -20.15 16.81 4.80
N PHE A 27 -20.52 17.13 6.04
CA PHE A 27 -20.31 16.26 7.19
C PHE A 27 -21.17 14.98 7.10
N LEU A 28 -22.46 15.10 6.82
CA LEU A 28 -23.39 13.97 6.76
C LEU A 28 -23.13 13.04 5.56
N PHE A 29 -22.56 13.57 4.47
CA PHE A 29 -22.30 12.84 3.23
C PHE A 29 -20.81 12.64 2.95
N SER A 30 -19.95 12.77 3.95
CA SER A 30 -18.48 12.66 3.80
C SER A 30 -18.06 11.36 3.11
N ASP A 31 -18.62 10.22 3.53
CA ASP A 31 -18.29 8.91 2.94
C ASP A 31 -18.73 8.81 1.47
N PHE A 32 -19.91 9.36 1.14
CA PHE A 32 -20.40 9.39 -0.24
C PHE A 32 -19.51 10.26 -1.13
N LEU A 33 -19.05 11.41 -0.63
CA LEU A 33 -18.12 12.28 -1.35
C LEU A 33 -16.77 11.59 -1.57
N GLY A 34 -16.29 10.78 -0.63
CA GLY A 34 -15.10 9.95 -0.81
C GLY A 34 -15.28 8.91 -1.92
N VAL A 35 -16.41 8.20 -1.95
CA VAL A 35 -16.71 7.25 -3.05
C VAL A 35 -16.85 7.99 -4.39
N PHE A 36 -17.46 9.16 -4.39
CA PHE A 36 -17.56 10.01 -5.59
C PHE A 36 -16.17 10.43 -6.07
N GLU A 37 -15.29 10.87 -5.17
CA GLU A 37 -13.90 11.20 -5.48
C GLU A 37 -13.18 10.02 -6.14
N LEU A 38 -13.24 8.82 -5.55
CA LEU A 38 -12.63 7.62 -6.13
C LEU A 38 -13.13 7.35 -7.55
N LYS A 39 -14.44 7.45 -7.78
CA LYS A 39 -15.02 7.28 -9.12
C LYS A 39 -14.56 8.36 -10.10
N THR A 40 -14.39 9.60 -9.64
CA THR A 40 -13.85 10.67 -10.50
C THR A 40 -12.39 10.43 -10.86
N VAL A 41 -11.58 9.91 -9.93
CA VAL A 41 -10.18 9.51 -10.18
C VAL A 41 -10.11 8.40 -11.22
N ASP A 42 -10.93 7.35 -11.07
CA ASP A 42 -11.02 6.26 -12.06
C ASP A 42 -11.41 6.79 -13.45
N GLY A 43 -12.40 7.68 -13.50
CA GLY A 43 -12.84 8.33 -14.73
C GLY A 43 -11.73 9.13 -15.41
N ARG A 44 -10.89 9.85 -14.63
CA ARG A 44 -9.72 10.58 -15.15
C ARG A 44 -8.70 9.63 -15.77
N PHE A 45 -8.43 8.47 -15.16
CA PHE A 45 -7.53 7.48 -15.72
C PHE A 45 -8.08 6.86 -17.00
N HIS A 46 -9.38 6.55 -17.03
CA HIS A 46 -10.03 6.05 -18.24
C HIS A 46 -10.00 7.07 -19.38
N PHE A 47 -10.29 8.34 -19.09
CA PHE A 47 -10.22 9.43 -20.05
C PHE A 47 -8.79 9.64 -20.57
N ARG A 48 -7.79 9.61 -19.68
CA ARG A 48 -6.37 9.68 -20.05
C ARG A 48 -5.98 8.53 -20.99
N ASN A 49 -6.51 7.33 -20.74
CA ASN A 49 -6.30 6.17 -21.61
C ASN A 49 -6.94 6.36 -22.99
N ILE A 50 -8.19 6.83 -23.06
CA ILE A 50 -8.89 7.11 -24.33
C ILE A 50 -8.10 8.13 -25.17
N LEU A 51 -7.51 9.13 -24.54
CA LEU A 51 -6.68 10.14 -25.21
C LEU A 51 -5.27 9.65 -25.55
N ASN A 52 -4.91 8.39 -25.27
CA ASN A 52 -3.55 7.84 -25.40
C ASN A 52 -2.49 8.70 -24.67
N LYS A 53 -2.88 9.30 -23.53
CA LYS A 53 -2.00 10.13 -22.68
C LYS A 53 -1.52 9.39 -21.44
N ASN A 54 -1.70 8.06 -21.39
CA ASN A 54 -1.10 7.27 -20.32
C ASN A 54 0.42 7.31 -20.45
N PRO A 55 1.15 7.33 -19.32
CA PRO A 55 2.60 7.16 -19.36
C PRO A 55 2.93 5.84 -20.07
N VAL A 56 4.00 5.85 -20.86
CA VAL A 56 4.51 4.62 -21.47
C VAL A 56 5.00 3.72 -20.35
N PHE A 57 4.68 2.43 -20.42
CA PHE A 57 5.26 1.45 -19.50
C PHE A 57 6.77 1.45 -19.68
N SER A 58 7.52 1.58 -18.58
CA SER A 58 8.96 1.39 -18.65
C SER A 58 9.25 -0.06 -19.02
N GLY A 59 10.09 -0.29 -20.03
CA GLY A 59 10.62 -1.62 -20.33
C GLY A 59 11.60 -2.13 -19.28
N GLU A 60 11.98 -1.27 -18.32
CA GLU A 60 12.93 -1.56 -17.25
C GLU A 60 12.23 -2.17 -16.01
N ILE A 61 10.90 -2.08 -15.93
CA ILE A 61 10.11 -2.60 -14.82
C ILE A 61 9.28 -3.78 -15.32
N ILE A 62 9.53 -4.94 -14.74
CA ILE A 62 8.75 -6.16 -15.00
C ILE A 62 7.86 -6.41 -13.78
N HIS A 63 6.55 -6.44 -13.99
CA HIS A 63 5.57 -6.78 -12.96
C HIS A 63 5.07 -8.21 -13.16
N ILE A 64 5.15 -9.01 -12.09
CA ILE A 64 4.74 -10.42 -12.09
C ILE A 64 3.61 -10.59 -11.07
N ASN A 65 2.43 -10.99 -11.56
CA ASN A 65 1.25 -11.18 -10.71
C ASN A 65 1.27 -12.57 -10.06
N ILE A 66 1.34 -12.61 -8.73
CA ILE A 66 1.14 -13.83 -7.93
C ILE A 66 -0.12 -13.62 -7.08
N ASP A 67 -1.28 -13.95 -7.66
CA ASP A 67 -2.58 -13.67 -7.07
C ASP A 67 -3.45 -14.95 -6.96
N ASN A 68 -4.73 -14.76 -6.61
CA ASN A 68 -5.67 -15.85 -6.48
C ASN A 68 -5.98 -16.55 -7.82
N LEU A 69 -5.81 -15.88 -8.97
CA LEU A 69 -5.95 -16.51 -10.28
C LEU A 69 -4.77 -17.46 -10.54
N SER A 70 -3.55 -17.01 -10.23
CA SER A 70 -2.35 -17.87 -10.27
C SER A 70 -2.50 -19.07 -9.34
N ARG A 71 -3.06 -18.87 -8.14
CA ARG A 71 -3.32 -19.95 -7.17
C ARG A 71 -4.26 -20.99 -7.74
N GLN A 72 -5.43 -20.57 -8.23
CA GLN A 72 -6.43 -21.46 -8.83
C GLN A 72 -5.85 -22.21 -10.03
N SER A 73 -5.09 -21.53 -10.88
CA SER A 73 -4.47 -22.12 -12.07
C SER A 73 -3.42 -23.17 -11.74
N SER A 74 -2.73 -23.03 -10.60
CA SER A 74 -1.71 -23.99 -10.17
C SER A 74 -2.29 -25.27 -9.55
N GLY A 75 -3.56 -25.26 -9.12
CA GLY A 75 -4.19 -26.38 -8.41
C GLY A 75 -3.66 -26.63 -7.00
N LEU A 76 -2.83 -25.71 -6.47
CA LEU A 76 -2.27 -25.79 -5.12
C LEU A 76 -2.93 -24.75 -4.21
N ASP A 77 -3.32 -25.16 -3.00
CA ASP A 77 -3.84 -24.25 -1.99
C ASP A 77 -2.75 -23.36 -1.39
N ILE A 78 -1.54 -23.93 -1.21
CA ILE A 78 -0.35 -23.25 -0.72
C ILE A 78 0.82 -23.68 -1.59
N TRP A 79 1.61 -22.73 -2.09
CA TRP A 79 2.82 -23.05 -2.84
C TRP A 79 3.97 -23.44 -1.90
N PRO A 80 4.68 -24.54 -2.18
CA PRO A 80 5.89 -24.89 -1.44
C PRO A 80 6.92 -23.76 -1.47
N LYS A 81 7.60 -23.50 -0.34
CA LYS A 81 8.63 -22.44 -0.25
C LYS A 81 9.76 -22.59 -1.28
N ARG A 82 10.03 -23.83 -1.70
CA ARG A 82 10.97 -24.13 -2.79
C ARG A 82 10.59 -23.48 -4.12
N TYR A 83 9.30 -23.35 -4.43
CA TYR A 83 8.87 -22.70 -5.68
C TYR A 83 9.23 -21.20 -5.69
N TYR A 84 9.18 -20.54 -4.53
CA TYR A 84 9.64 -19.17 -4.40
C TYR A 84 11.17 -19.07 -4.49
N ALA A 85 11.90 -20.05 -3.94
CA ALA A 85 13.35 -20.11 -4.11
C ALA A 85 13.76 -20.24 -5.59
N ASP A 86 13.08 -21.12 -6.32
CA ASP A 86 13.31 -21.32 -7.75
C ASP A 86 12.91 -20.07 -8.55
N LEU A 87 11.80 -19.40 -8.19
CA LEU A 87 11.39 -18.12 -8.76
C LEU A 87 12.49 -17.05 -8.59
N ILE A 88 12.99 -16.86 -7.35
CA ILE A 88 14.04 -15.89 -7.07
C ILE A 88 15.30 -16.22 -7.90
N SER A 89 15.71 -17.48 -7.91
CA SER A 89 16.88 -17.89 -8.70
C SER A 89 16.70 -17.61 -10.20
N ASN A 90 15.49 -17.80 -10.74
CA ASN A 90 15.19 -17.51 -12.14
C ASN A 90 15.18 -16.01 -12.42
N LEU A 91 14.59 -15.20 -11.54
CA LEU A 91 14.58 -13.74 -11.68
C LEU A 91 16.00 -13.17 -11.60
N SER A 92 16.81 -13.64 -10.64
CA SER A 92 18.21 -13.23 -10.50
C SER A 92 19.06 -13.56 -11.73
N SER A 93 18.70 -14.59 -12.52
CA SER A 93 19.44 -14.91 -13.76
C SER A 93 19.30 -13.85 -14.85
N GLY A 94 18.32 -12.95 -14.73
CA GLY A 94 18.17 -11.78 -15.59
C GLY A 94 18.96 -10.56 -15.13
N ASP A 95 19.81 -10.69 -14.10
CA ASP A 95 20.60 -9.61 -13.49
C ASP A 95 19.79 -8.31 -13.24
N PRO A 96 18.60 -8.38 -12.59
CA PRO A 96 17.85 -7.19 -12.26
C PRO A 96 18.63 -6.33 -11.26
N GLU A 97 18.43 -5.01 -11.30
CA GLU A 97 19.02 -4.12 -10.28
C GLU A 97 18.44 -4.42 -8.89
N VAL A 98 17.11 -4.59 -8.83
CA VAL A 98 16.35 -4.87 -7.59
C VAL A 98 15.20 -5.82 -7.89
N ILE A 99 14.91 -6.73 -6.96
CA ILE A 99 13.70 -7.56 -6.99
C ILE A 99 12.83 -7.20 -5.78
N VAL A 100 11.69 -6.55 -6.03
CA VAL A 100 10.71 -6.23 -4.99
C VAL A 100 9.70 -7.37 -4.89
N GLN A 101 9.58 -7.95 -3.71
CA GLN A 101 8.66 -9.07 -3.44
C GLN A 101 7.64 -8.64 -2.39
N ASP A 102 6.36 -8.54 -2.76
CA ASP A 102 5.26 -8.31 -1.83
C ASP A 102 4.59 -9.64 -1.41
N ILE A 103 5.39 -10.54 -0.84
CA ILE A 103 4.92 -11.83 -0.30
C ILE A 103 5.49 -12.00 1.10
N MET A 104 4.60 -12.20 2.07
CA MET A 104 4.95 -12.40 3.47
C MET A 104 4.85 -13.87 3.85
N PHE A 105 5.95 -14.43 4.36
CA PHE A 105 5.98 -15.79 4.90
C PHE A 105 5.67 -15.77 6.40
N VAL A 106 4.40 -15.94 6.72
CA VAL A 106 3.90 -16.10 8.11
C VAL A 106 4.12 -17.53 8.60
N ARG A 107 4.31 -17.69 9.92
CA ARG A 107 4.62 -18.98 10.55
C ARG A 107 3.74 -20.10 10.02
N SER A 108 4.35 -21.03 9.29
CA SER A 108 3.73 -22.29 8.90
C SER A 108 4.30 -23.42 9.76
N LEU A 109 3.46 -24.40 10.12
CA LEU A 109 3.94 -25.66 10.71
C LEU A 109 4.87 -26.42 9.75
N ASP A 110 4.82 -26.10 8.45
CA ASP A 110 5.70 -26.63 7.42
C ASP A 110 6.90 -25.71 7.16
N THR A 111 8.08 -26.15 7.59
CA THR A 111 9.37 -25.48 7.39
C THR A 111 10.11 -25.98 6.13
N LEU A 112 9.50 -26.89 5.37
CA LEU A 112 10.10 -27.45 4.16
C LEU A 112 10.38 -26.34 3.14
N GLY A 113 11.63 -26.26 2.70
CA GLY A 113 12.08 -25.26 1.74
C GLY A 113 12.45 -23.89 2.33
N ASN A 114 12.36 -23.69 3.65
CA ASN A 114 12.85 -22.46 4.31
C ASN A 114 14.31 -22.18 3.95
N GLN A 115 15.19 -23.19 4.09
CA GLN A 115 16.61 -23.04 3.78
C GLN A 115 16.85 -22.69 2.31
N ALA A 116 16.18 -23.38 1.39
CA ALA A 116 16.32 -23.11 -0.04
C ALA A 116 15.91 -21.67 -0.40
N LEU A 117 14.82 -21.19 0.22
CA LEU A 117 14.36 -19.83 0.05
C LEU A 117 15.32 -18.80 0.65
N ALA A 118 15.82 -19.03 1.87
CA ALA A 118 16.83 -18.19 2.50
C ALA A 118 18.11 -18.12 1.67
N ASP A 119 18.62 -19.26 1.20
CA ASP A 119 19.81 -19.34 0.35
C ASP A 119 19.61 -18.58 -0.97
N ALA A 120 18.43 -18.71 -1.59
CA ALA A 120 18.10 -17.99 -2.82
C ALA A 120 18.08 -16.47 -2.60
N VAL A 121 17.46 -16.00 -1.51
CA VAL A 121 17.42 -14.57 -1.14
C VAL A 121 18.83 -14.03 -0.88
N VAL A 122 19.62 -14.75 -0.07
CA VAL A 122 21.01 -14.35 0.25
C VAL A 122 21.88 -14.33 -1.00
N LYS A 123 21.72 -15.32 -1.89
CA LYS A 123 22.47 -15.39 -3.15
C LYS A 123 22.07 -14.29 -4.13
N ALA A 124 20.80 -13.92 -4.20
CA ALA A 124 20.33 -12.83 -5.04
C ALA A 124 20.92 -11.48 -4.58
N GLY A 125 20.95 -11.24 -3.26
CA GLY A 125 21.61 -10.09 -2.66
C GLY A 125 20.92 -8.73 -2.89
N ASN A 126 19.85 -8.69 -3.69
CA ASN A 126 19.13 -7.47 -4.09
C ASN A 126 17.60 -7.61 -3.96
N ILE A 127 17.14 -8.48 -3.06
CA ILE A 127 15.72 -8.69 -2.77
C ILE A 127 15.24 -7.67 -1.74
N ILE A 128 14.12 -7.00 -2.01
CA ILE A 128 13.39 -6.19 -1.04
C ILE A 128 12.13 -6.95 -0.63
N SER A 129 12.11 -7.42 0.62
CA SER A 129 10.99 -8.12 1.23
C SER A 129 9.96 -7.16 1.85
N PRO A 130 8.70 -7.56 2.03
CA PRO A 130 7.71 -6.71 2.67
C PRO A 130 7.96 -6.67 4.18
N TYR A 131 7.79 -5.49 4.77
CA TYR A 131 7.92 -5.29 6.21
C TYR A 131 6.56 -5.25 6.88
N LEU A 132 6.43 -5.92 8.03
CA LEU A 132 5.29 -5.70 8.91
C LEU A 132 5.61 -4.51 9.83
N LEU A 133 4.84 -3.45 9.71
CA LEU A 133 4.91 -2.31 10.62
C LEU A 133 3.85 -2.49 11.70
N GLN A 134 4.29 -2.76 12.93
CA GLN A 134 3.41 -2.69 14.08
C GLN A 134 3.40 -1.26 14.62
N PHE A 135 2.34 -0.52 14.30
CA PHE A 135 2.10 0.77 14.92
C PHE A 135 1.49 0.55 16.30
N HIS A 136 2.12 1.14 17.32
CA HIS A 136 1.58 1.16 18.66
C HIS A 136 1.34 2.63 19.03
N GLU A 137 0.08 3.04 19.15
CA GLU A 137 -0.23 4.20 19.99
C GLU A 137 -0.22 3.71 21.44
N ALA A 138 0.90 3.91 22.15
CA ALA A 138 1.00 3.54 23.57
C ALA A 138 0.96 4.79 24.43
N GLU A 139 -0.13 4.98 25.18
CA GLU A 139 -0.01 5.53 26.54
C GLU A 139 0.49 4.46 27.53
N THR A 140 0.49 3.18 27.15
CA THR A 140 0.95 2.07 27.99
C THR A 140 1.85 1.12 27.21
N ALA A 141 3.06 0.90 27.71
CA ALA A 141 3.98 -0.09 27.16
C ALA A 141 3.38 -1.50 27.27
N LEU A 142 3.33 -2.22 26.15
CA LEU A 142 3.00 -3.65 26.12
C LEU A 142 3.83 -4.41 27.16
N SER A 143 3.17 -5.29 27.91
CA SER A 143 3.86 -6.25 28.77
C SER A 143 4.72 -7.21 27.92
N LEU A 144 5.77 -7.78 28.52
CA LEU A 144 6.63 -8.77 27.86
C LEU A 144 5.81 -9.97 27.32
N GLU A 145 4.78 -10.39 28.05
CA GLU A 145 3.90 -11.50 27.66
C GLU A 145 3.06 -11.18 26.42
N GLU A 146 2.52 -9.96 26.30
CA GLU A 146 1.79 -9.54 25.10
C GLU A 146 2.72 -9.43 23.88
N ARG A 147 3.95 -8.97 24.07
CA ARG A 147 4.97 -8.95 23.01
C ARG A 147 5.35 -10.36 22.56
N GLU A 148 5.54 -11.28 23.50
CA GLU A 148 5.83 -12.68 23.19
C GLU A 148 4.64 -13.36 22.48
N LEU A 149 3.41 -13.09 22.89
CA LEU A 149 2.21 -13.62 22.24
C LEU A 149 2.05 -13.07 20.81
N ILE A 150 2.26 -11.77 20.61
CA ILE A 150 2.24 -11.15 19.28
C ILE A 150 3.34 -11.76 18.40
N ASN A 151 4.54 -11.93 18.92
CA ASN A 151 5.65 -12.55 18.20
C ASN A 151 5.40 -14.04 17.91
N ASP A 152 4.66 -14.76 18.76
CA ASP A 152 4.28 -16.15 18.52
C ASP A 152 3.16 -16.28 17.47
N VAL A 153 2.19 -15.36 17.48
CA VAL A 153 1.05 -15.34 16.54
C VAL A 153 1.46 -14.82 15.15
N PHE A 154 2.32 -13.80 15.09
CA PHE A 154 2.82 -13.19 13.85
C PHE A 154 4.24 -13.62 13.49
N GLY A 155 4.75 -14.69 14.11
CA GLY A 155 6.13 -15.16 13.90
C GLY A 155 6.46 -15.25 12.41
N PHE A 156 7.51 -14.55 12.00
CA PHE A 156 7.97 -14.59 10.61
C PHE A 156 8.93 -15.76 10.45
N ASP A 157 8.69 -16.60 9.44
CA ASP A 157 9.60 -17.72 9.17
C ASP A 157 10.93 -17.23 8.60
N LEU A 158 10.92 -16.11 7.85
CA LEU A 158 12.06 -15.65 7.05
C LEU A 158 12.20 -14.13 6.90
N ASN A 159 11.24 -13.33 7.41
CA ASN A 159 11.32 -11.87 7.29
C ASN A 159 12.05 -11.26 8.51
N PRO A 160 13.01 -10.33 8.30
CA PRO A 160 13.68 -9.68 9.41
C PRO A 160 12.70 -8.77 10.17
N THR A 161 12.64 -8.94 11.50
CA THR A 161 11.98 -7.98 12.39
C THR A 161 12.79 -6.68 12.42
N VAL A 162 12.16 -5.54 12.09
CA VAL A 162 12.81 -4.23 12.17
C VAL A 162 12.34 -3.49 13.41
N GLU A 163 13.27 -2.91 14.16
CA GLU A 163 12.93 -2.06 15.28
C GLU A 163 12.26 -0.77 14.79
N THR A 164 11.19 -0.36 15.47
CA THR A 164 10.48 0.89 15.20
C THR A 164 11.45 2.07 15.24
N GLY A 165 11.54 2.83 14.14
CA GLY A 165 12.42 3.99 14.01
C GLY A 165 13.77 3.74 13.32
N ASN A 166 14.14 2.48 13.08
CA ASN A 166 15.40 2.10 12.42
C ASN A 166 15.22 1.65 10.96
N ILE A 167 14.03 1.84 10.37
CA ILE A 167 13.84 1.60 8.94
C ILE A 167 14.50 2.77 8.21
N PRO A 168 15.63 2.59 7.51
CA PRO A 168 16.13 3.64 6.65
C PRO A 168 15.02 3.95 5.65
N SER A 169 14.54 5.20 5.63
CA SER A 169 13.65 5.63 4.56
C SER A 169 14.31 5.29 3.24
N ALA A 170 13.52 4.76 2.32
CA ALA A 170 13.93 4.54 0.95
C ALA A 170 14.53 5.87 0.43
N LYS A 171 15.86 5.91 0.24
CA LYS A 171 16.57 7.09 -0.29
C LYS A 171 16.62 7.00 -1.81
N ASP A 172 16.57 8.16 -2.46
CA ASP A 172 16.72 8.32 -3.91
C ASP A 172 15.54 7.85 -4.80
N TYR A 173 14.33 7.74 -4.24
CA TYR A 173 13.13 7.56 -5.07
C TYR A 173 12.71 8.90 -5.67
N HIS A 174 12.61 8.96 -6.99
CA HIS A 174 11.97 10.05 -7.71
C HIS A 174 10.46 10.01 -7.44
N TYR A 175 10.03 10.58 -6.32
CA TYR A 175 8.63 10.85 -6.06
C TYR A 175 8.23 12.13 -6.80
N VAL A 176 7.25 12.02 -7.70
CA VAL A 176 6.53 13.19 -8.21
C VAL A 176 5.33 13.38 -7.28
N PRO A 177 5.29 14.48 -6.50
CA PRO A 177 4.10 14.83 -5.74
C PRO A 177 2.86 14.81 -6.62
N LEU A 178 1.77 14.21 -6.15
CA LEU A 178 0.49 14.19 -6.86
C LEU A 178 0.00 15.61 -7.25
N LEU A 179 0.49 16.63 -6.55
CA LEU A 179 0.25 18.05 -6.81
C LEU A 179 1.02 18.60 -8.02
N ASP A 180 2.12 17.95 -8.43
CA ASP A 180 2.96 18.35 -9.56
C ASP A 180 2.52 17.69 -10.89
N LEU A 181 1.46 16.87 -10.85
CA LEU A 181 0.80 16.26 -12.01
C LEU A 181 -0.45 17.04 -12.47
N ALA A 182 -0.70 18.22 -11.91
CA ALA A 182 -1.84 19.08 -12.21
C ALA A 182 -1.52 20.13 -13.31
#